data_AF-A0A949Z9R9-F1
#
_entry.id   AF-A0A949Z9R9-F1
#
_cell.length_a   1.000
_cell.length_b   1.000
_cell.length_c   1.000
_cell.angle_alpha   90.00
_cell.angle_beta   90.00
_cell.angle_gamma   90.00
#
_symmetry.space_group_name_H-M   'P 1'
#
loop_
_entity.id
_entity.type
_entity.pdbx_description
1 polymer ?
#
loop_
_entity_poly.entity_id
_entity_poly.type
_entity_poly.pdbx_seq_one_letter_code
_entity_poly.pdbx_strand_id
1 'polypeptide(L)'
;MNRRSEASLQQARFRDLPISIRVVFVMYVVGFVVLSVTIAVSKQHPPRVVPVLLGAIIFLFGLMLAANFKRSAEAYGRWLVFFSWRWWRADYSRSLFGQTWFVRLFGIAGMLVGGLFTGAAFAGALS
;
A
#
# COMPACT_ATOMS: atom_id res chain seq x y z
N MET A 1 -14.01 5.66 -27.63
CA MET A 1 -13.46 6.03 -26.30
C MET A 1 -14.24 7.24 -25.82
N ASN A 2 -15.00 7.12 -24.73
CA ASN A 2 -16.06 8.07 -24.36
C ASN A 2 -15.47 9.19 -23.49
N ARG A 3 -15.53 10.45 -23.91
CA ARG A 3 -14.90 11.59 -23.17
C ARG A 3 -15.37 11.72 -21.70
N ARG A 4 -16.52 11.12 -21.35
CA ARG A 4 -16.99 11.04 -19.96
C ARG A 4 -16.18 10.09 -19.07
N SER A 5 -15.53 9.05 -19.61
CA SER A 5 -14.65 8.17 -18.84
C SER A 5 -13.29 8.79 -18.56
N GLU A 6 -12.82 9.68 -19.44
CA GLU A 6 -11.59 10.43 -19.21
C GLU A 6 -11.75 11.45 -18.07
N ALA A 7 -12.92 12.11 -17.99
CA ALA A 7 -13.22 13.07 -16.93
C ALA A 7 -13.34 12.42 -15.53
N SER A 8 -13.88 11.21 -15.43
CA SER A 8 -13.98 10.49 -14.15
C SER A 8 -12.65 9.87 -13.70
N LEU A 9 -11.77 9.51 -14.64
CA LEU A 9 -10.42 9.05 -14.33
C LEU A 9 -9.47 10.20 -13.97
N GLN A 10 -9.62 11.38 -14.57
CA GLN A 10 -8.78 12.57 -14.31
C GLN A 10 -8.89 13.14 -12.88
N GLN A 11 -9.87 12.71 -12.09
CA GLN A 11 -10.14 13.25 -10.75
C GLN A 11 -9.80 12.32 -9.59
N ALA A 12 -9.22 11.14 -9.80
CA ALA A 12 -8.78 10.29 -8.68
C ALA A 12 -7.43 10.79 -8.12
N ARG A 13 -7.43 11.97 -7.46
CA ARG A 13 -6.21 12.48 -6.81
C ARG A 13 -5.99 11.69 -5.52
N PHE A 14 -4.74 11.64 -5.07
CA PHE A 14 -4.38 11.06 -3.77
C PHE A 14 -5.20 11.68 -2.61
N ARG A 15 -5.62 12.95 -2.77
CA ARG A 15 -6.46 13.69 -1.83
C ARG A 15 -7.90 13.17 -1.72
N ASP A 16 -8.35 12.33 -2.64
CA ASP A 16 -9.72 11.79 -2.66
C ASP A 16 -9.80 10.40 -2.02
N LEU A 17 -8.65 9.80 -1.68
CA LEU A 17 -8.60 8.57 -0.89
C LEU A 17 -9.11 8.82 0.53
N PRO A 18 -9.83 7.87 1.16
CA PRO A 18 -10.14 7.93 2.58
C PRO A 18 -8.90 8.29 3.40
N ILE A 19 -9.03 9.26 4.32
CA ILE A 19 -7.90 9.81 5.08
C ILE A 19 -7.09 8.72 5.78
N SER A 20 -7.76 7.66 6.24
CA SER A 20 -7.16 6.52 6.90
C SER A 20 -6.17 5.75 6.00
N ILE A 21 -6.54 5.45 4.76
CA ILE A 21 -5.63 4.81 3.78
C ILE A 21 -4.48 5.73 3.46
N ARG A 22 -4.78 7.02 3.31
CA ARG A 22 -3.82 8.04 2.92
C ARG A 22 -2.72 8.16 3.97
N VAL A 23 -3.09 8.22 5.25
CA VAL A 23 -2.17 8.25 6.38
C VAL A 23 -1.35 6.97 6.44
N VAL A 24 -1.97 5.79 6.32
CA VAL A 24 -1.25 4.51 6.35
C VAL A 24 -0.29 4.38 5.17
N PHE A 25 -0.66 4.84 3.98
CA PHE A 25 0.22 4.86 2.81
C PHE A 25 1.40 5.81 2.99
N VAL A 26 1.18 7.02 3.54
CA VAL A 26 2.28 7.94 3.86
C VAL A 26 3.20 7.34 4.91
N MET A 27 2.65 6.75 5.97
CA MET A 27 3.43 6.05 7.01
C MET A 27 4.24 4.90 6.42
N TYR A 28 3.68 4.14 5.48
CA TYR A 28 4.38 3.08 4.76
C TYR A 28 5.59 3.63 3.97
N VAL A 29 5.37 4.68 3.16
CA VAL A 29 6.44 5.29 2.36
C VAL A 29 7.55 5.86 3.26
N VAL A 30 7.17 6.57 4.33
CA VAL A 30 8.13 7.10 5.31
C VAL A 30 8.91 5.96 5.97
N GLY A 31 8.23 4.91 6.44
CA GLY A 31 8.87 3.73 7.03
C GLY A 31 9.82 3.03 6.08
N PHE A 32 9.45 2.89 4.81
CA PHE A 32 10.28 2.28 3.77
C PHE A 32 11.54 3.10 3.48
N VAL A 33 11.42 4.43 3.40
CA VAL A 33 12.56 5.34 3.21
C VAL A 33 13.49 5.28 4.41
N VAL A 34 12.95 5.34 5.63
CA VAL A 34 13.73 5.22 6.87
C VAL A 34 14.48 3.89 6.90
N LEU A 35 13.82 2.78 6.58
CA LEU A 35 14.48 1.47 6.50
C LEU A 35 15.60 1.46 5.46
N SER A 36 15.35 1.99 4.26
CA SER A 36 16.34 2.02 3.18
C SER A 36 17.57 2.86 3.55
N VAL A 37 17.36 4.03 4.14
CA VAL A 37 18.44 4.89 4.65
C VAL A 37 19.18 4.19 5.79
N THR A 38 18.46 3.53 6.69
CA THR A 38 19.07 2.83 7.83
C THR A 38 19.91 1.64 7.37
N ILE A 39 19.47 0.88 6.36
CA ILE A 39 20.27 -0.19 5.74
C ILE A 39 21.50 0.41 5.02
N ALA A 40 21.35 1.55 4.35
CA ALA A 40 22.45 2.19 3.62
C ALA A 40 23.52 2.79 4.55
N VAL A 41 23.10 3.38 5.68
CA VAL A 41 23.99 4.04 6.65
C VAL A 41 24.56 3.03 7.65
N SER A 42 23.75 2.06 8.08
CA SER A 42 24.12 1.07 9.08
C SER A 42 24.60 -0.21 8.39
N LYS A 43 25.92 -0.34 8.17
CA LYS A 43 26.55 -1.58 7.66
C LYS A 43 26.34 -2.80 8.59
N GLN A 44 25.90 -2.54 9.82
CA GLN A 44 25.49 -3.54 10.80
C GLN A 44 23.99 -3.37 11.01
N HIS A 45 23.27 -4.49 10.84
CA HIS A 45 21.82 -4.69 10.89
C HIS A 45 20.95 -3.50 11.30
N PRO A 46 19.92 -3.12 10.52
CA PRO A 46 19.00 -2.06 10.91
C PRO A 46 18.39 -2.35 12.29
N PRO A 47 18.14 -1.33 13.13
CA PRO A 47 17.52 -1.52 14.44
C PRO A 47 16.23 -2.32 14.27
N ARG A 48 16.11 -3.44 14.99
CA ARG A 48 15.01 -4.43 14.82
C ARG A 48 13.61 -3.80 14.89
N VAL A 49 13.48 -2.64 15.51
CA VAL A 49 12.26 -1.81 15.59
C VAL A 49 11.75 -1.38 14.21
N VAL A 50 12.64 -1.08 13.26
CA VAL A 50 12.28 -0.57 11.93
C VAL A 50 11.53 -1.61 11.08
N PRO A 51 12.01 -2.86 10.91
CA PRO A 51 11.26 -3.90 10.20
C PRO A 51 9.97 -4.32 10.92
N VAL A 52 9.91 -4.27 12.26
CA VAL A 52 8.67 -4.52 13.02
C VAL A 52 7.62 -3.46 12.69
N LEU A 53 7.97 -2.17 12.77
CA LEU A 53 7.06 -1.07 12.45
C LEU A 53 6.60 -1.13 10.99
N LEU A 54 7.51 -1.40 10.06
CA LEU A 54 7.17 -1.53 8.65
C LEU A 54 6.22 -2.72 8.41
N GLY A 55 6.49 -3.87 9.02
CA GLY A 55 5.63 -5.05 8.98
C GLY A 55 4.22 -4.74 9.51
N ALA A 56 4.13 -4.05 10.65
CA ALA A 56 2.87 -3.68 11.27
C ALA A 56 2.06 -2.70 10.39
N ILE A 57 2.74 -1.74 9.75
CA ILE A 57 2.09 -0.80 8.81
C ILE A 57 1.58 -1.55 7.56
N ILE A 58 2.37 -2.47 6.99
CA ILE A 58 1.94 -3.31 5.86
C ILE A 58 0.75 -4.18 6.26
N PHE A 59 0.77 -4.75 7.47
CA PHE A 59 -0.34 -5.54 8.01
C PHE A 59 -1.62 -4.71 8.08
N LEU A 60 -1.56 -3.53 8.69
CA LEU A 60 -2.71 -2.63 8.84
C LEU A 60 -3.23 -2.17 7.47
N PHE A 61 -2.32 -1.81 6.56
CA PHE A 61 -2.70 -1.44 5.20
C PHE A 61 -3.40 -2.58 4.47
N GLY A 62 -2.82 -3.78 4.55
CA GLY A 62 -3.37 -5.00 3.97
C GLY A 62 -4.75 -5.34 4.53
N LEU A 63 -4.90 -5.28 5.86
CA LEU A 63 -6.17 -5.49 6.56
C LEU A 63 -7.23 -4.47 6.12
N MET A 64 -6.87 -3.19 6.02
CA MET A 64 -7.79 -2.14 5.58
C MET A 64 -8.28 -2.36 4.15
N LEU A 65 -7.41 -2.84 3.25
CA LEU A 65 -7.78 -3.20 1.88
C LEU A 65 -8.62 -4.48 1.84
N ALA A 66 -8.22 -5.52 2.57
CA ALA A 66 -8.93 -6.81 2.65
C ALA A 66 -10.37 -6.65 3.16
N ALA A 67 -10.53 -5.91 4.25
CA ALA A 67 -11.82 -5.59 4.88
C ALA A 67 -12.63 -4.55 4.09
N ASN A 68 -12.06 -3.93 3.05
CA ASN A 68 -12.67 -2.87 2.26
C ASN A 68 -13.24 -1.72 3.14
N PHE A 69 -12.53 -1.37 4.22
CA PHE A 69 -12.98 -0.39 5.20
C PHE A 69 -13.20 0.98 4.53
N LYS A 70 -14.44 1.51 4.59
CA LYS A 70 -14.84 2.75 3.90
C LYS A 70 -14.57 2.73 2.37
N ARG A 71 -14.79 1.59 1.71
CA ARG A 71 -14.53 1.41 0.26
C ARG A 71 -13.07 1.65 -0.12
N SER A 72 -12.16 1.29 0.79
CA SER A 72 -10.72 1.48 0.64
C SER A 72 -10.13 0.79 -0.57
N ALA A 73 -10.55 -0.44 -0.85
CA ALA A 73 -10.05 -1.22 -1.97
C ALA A 73 -10.47 -0.61 -3.31
N GLU A 74 -11.70 -0.11 -3.40
CA GLU A 74 -12.20 0.57 -4.60
C GLU A 74 -11.46 1.90 -4.83
N ALA A 75 -11.27 2.69 -3.77
CA ALA A 75 -10.58 3.96 -3.86
C ALA A 75 -9.10 3.78 -4.25
N TYR A 76 -8.45 2.78 -3.67
CA TYR A 76 -7.05 2.45 -3.98
C TYR A 76 -6.89 1.89 -5.39
N GLY A 77 -7.79 1.01 -5.85
CA GLY A 77 -7.78 0.50 -7.23
C GLY A 77 -7.96 1.61 -8.27
N ARG A 78 -8.91 2.53 -8.06
CA ARG A 78 -9.08 3.71 -8.94
C ARG A 78 -7.83 4.60 -8.96
N TRP A 79 -7.21 4.82 -7.80
CA TRP A 79 -5.98 5.59 -7.71
C TRP A 79 -4.81 4.90 -8.43
N LEU A 80 -4.67 3.58 -8.32
CA LEU A 80 -3.64 2.80 -9.04
C LEU A 80 -3.80 2.91 -10.56
N VAL A 81 -5.02 2.80 -11.08
CA VAL A 81 -5.31 2.96 -12.51
C VAL A 81 -4.97 4.38 -12.97
N PHE A 82 -5.31 5.41 -12.19
CA PHE A 82 -4.94 6.79 -12.51
C PHE A 82 -3.42 7.01 -12.46
N PHE A 83 -2.75 6.50 -11.43
CA PHE A 83 -1.30 6.65 -11.25
C PHE A 83 -0.53 6.02 -12.40
N SER A 84 -0.89 4.79 -12.77
CA SER A 84 -0.26 4.07 -13.88
C SER A 84 -0.53 4.71 -15.24
N TRP A 85 -1.73 5.24 -15.46
CA TRP A 85 -2.01 6.04 -16.65
C TRP A 85 -1.18 7.32 -16.69
N ARG A 86 -1.04 8.03 -15.56
CA ARG A 86 -0.33 9.32 -15.51
C ARG A 86 1.18 9.18 -15.67
N TRP A 87 1.79 8.18 -15.06
CA TRP A 87 3.25 8.02 -15.06
C TRP A 87 3.77 7.11 -16.15
N TRP A 88 3.03 6.06 -16.50
CA TRP A 88 3.46 5.08 -17.50
C TRP A 88 2.66 5.13 -18.79
N ARG A 89 1.66 6.02 -18.91
CA ARG A 89 0.75 6.12 -20.06
C ARG A 89 0.10 4.78 -20.44
N ALA A 90 0.05 3.84 -19.50
CA ALA A 90 -0.50 2.52 -19.69
C ALA A 90 -1.97 2.53 -19.24
N ASP A 91 -2.86 2.14 -20.14
CA ASP A 91 -4.29 2.08 -19.85
C ASP A 91 -4.65 0.76 -19.15
N TYR A 92 -4.62 0.80 -17.82
CA TYR A 92 -5.03 -0.31 -16.96
C TYR A 92 -6.52 -0.26 -16.58
N SER A 93 -7.36 0.51 -17.30
CA SER A 93 -8.80 0.59 -17.01
C SER A 93 -9.53 -0.75 -17.13
N ARG A 94 -9.00 -1.70 -17.90
CA ARG A 94 -9.48 -3.09 -17.99
C ARG A 94 -8.62 -4.11 -17.22
N SER A 95 -7.63 -3.64 -16.48
CA SER A 95 -6.68 -4.48 -15.77
C SER A 95 -7.24 -5.02 -14.45
N LEU A 96 -6.68 -6.15 -13.99
CA LEU A 96 -6.93 -6.70 -12.67
C LEU A 96 -6.74 -5.66 -11.56
N PHE A 97 -5.83 -4.70 -11.73
CA PHE A 97 -5.58 -3.61 -10.76
C PHE A 97 -6.76 -2.66 -10.54
N GLY A 98 -7.71 -2.57 -11.48
CA GLY A 98 -8.95 -1.80 -11.32
C GLY A 98 -10.07 -2.57 -10.62
N GLN A 99 -9.90 -3.88 -10.41
CA GLN A 99 -10.95 -4.74 -9.85
C GLN A 99 -10.83 -4.80 -8.32
N THR A 100 -11.92 -4.44 -7.63
CA THR A 100 -11.97 -4.38 -6.16
C THR A 100 -11.57 -5.69 -5.50
N TRP A 101 -11.99 -6.84 -6.04
CA TRP A 101 -11.65 -8.14 -5.46
C TRP A 101 -10.15 -8.44 -5.55
N PHE A 102 -9.47 -8.02 -6.61
CA PHE A 102 -8.03 -8.20 -6.76
C PHE A 102 -7.27 -7.33 -5.76
N VAL A 103 -7.69 -6.08 -5.56
CA VAL A 103 -7.12 -5.20 -4.52
C VAL A 103 -7.34 -5.75 -3.11
N ARG A 104 -8.47 -6.42 -2.86
CA ARG A 104 -8.72 -7.11 -1.59
C ARG A 104 -7.79 -8.31 -1.41
N LEU A 105 -7.58 -9.13 -2.45
CA LEU A 105 -6.61 -10.23 -2.40
C LEU A 105 -5.19 -9.72 -2.17
N PHE A 106 -4.80 -8.63 -2.83
CA PHE A 106 -3.53 -7.95 -2.58
C PHE A 106 -3.45 -7.46 -1.13
N GLY A 107 -4.54 -6.93 -0.60
CA GLY A 107 -4.67 -6.59 0.81
C GLY A 107 -4.45 -7.78 1.75
N ILE A 108 -5.07 -8.94 1.45
CA ILE A 108 -4.87 -10.17 2.23
C ILE A 108 -3.41 -10.64 2.17
N ALA A 109 -2.80 -10.64 0.98
CA ALA A 109 -1.39 -10.99 0.82
C ALA A 109 -0.50 -10.03 1.62
N GLY A 110 -0.75 -8.73 1.55
CA GLY A 110 -0.06 -7.72 2.36
C GLY A 110 -0.24 -7.95 3.85
N MET A 111 -1.46 -8.29 4.29
CA MET A 111 -1.73 -8.64 5.69
C MET A 111 -0.90 -9.84 6.14
N LEU A 112 -0.84 -10.92 5.36
CA LEU A 112 -0.06 -12.11 5.68
C LEU A 112 1.45 -11.81 5.72
N VAL A 113 1.97 -11.10 4.70
CA VAL A 113 3.40 -10.75 4.63
C VAL A 113 3.79 -9.80 5.76
N GLY A 114 3.00 -8.76 6.02
CA GLY A 114 3.22 -7.82 7.11
C GLY A 114 3.15 -8.50 8.48
N GLY A 115 2.19 -9.41 8.66
CA GLY A 115 2.05 -10.22 9.87
C GLY A 115 3.24 -11.14 10.11
N LEU A 116 3.72 -11.83 9.07
CA LEU A 116 4.91 -12.68 9.13
C LEU A 116 6.17 -11.86 9.45
N PHE A 117 6.36 -10.72 8.79
CA PHE A 117 7.50 -9.84 9.08
C PHE A 117 7.48 -9.31 10.51
N THR A 118 6.31 -8.88 10.98
CA THR A 118 6.13 -8.40 12.36
C THR A 118 6.40 -9.54 13.34
N GLY A 119 5.81 -10.72 13.10
CA GLY A 119 5.95 -11.90 13.96
C GLY A 119 7.38 -12.42 14.00
N ALA A 120 8.04 -12.55 12.85
CA ALA A 120 9.43 -13.01 12.77
C ALA A 120 10.40 -12.02 13.44
N ALA A 121 10.22 -10.72 13.23
CA ALA A 121 11.06 -9.71 13.86
C ALA A 121 10.78 -9.56 15.37
N PHE A 122 9.56 -9.82 15.83
CA PHE A 122 9.20 -9.84 17.24
C PHE A 122 9.67 -11.13 17.94
N ALA A 123 9.52 -12.30 17.31
CA ALA A 123 10.00 -13.57 17.82
C ALA A 123 11.54 -13.59 17.94
N GLY A 124 12.25 -13.07 16.94
CA GLY A 124 13.70 -12.85 17.01
C GLY A 124 14.13 -11.73 17.97
N ALA A 125 13.19 -10.96 18.55
CA ALA A 125 13.49 -9.97 19.59
C ALA A 125 13.39 -10.54 21.02
N LEU A 126 12.75 -11.71 21.19
CA LEU A 126 12.62 -12.42 22.47
C LEU A 126 13.69 -13.51 22.68
N SER A 127 14.50 -13.80 21.67
CA SER A 127 15.66 -14.70 21.68
C SER A 127 16.98 -13.94 21.76
#